data_AF-A0A9E0HMZ9-F1
#
_entry.id   AF-A0A9E0HMZ9-F1
#
_cell.length_a   1.000
_cell.length_b   1.000
_cell.length_c   1.000
_cell.angle_alpha   90.00
_cell.angle_beta   90.00
_cell.angle_gamma   90.00
#
_symmetry.space_group_name_H-M   'P 1'
#
loop_
_entity.id
_entity.type
_entity.pdbx_description
1 polymer ?
#
loop_
_entity_poly.entity_id
_entity_poly.type
_entity_poly.pdbx_seq_one_letter_code
_entity_poly.pdbx_strand_id
1 'polypeptide(L)'
;MPARIVHKAAVIAALSALVATGPVHGQHAMDSLLVRPVVRCDEVGVNARALFAGYVGRGDLDSAALVLDRWSGLCPGSEPWQRSRILLLLARPALVDTALPENFLTYLATYRYLANLPKEAVAAEAPELAQNLAFSSAWSTQVMPGFSPGMVEHALAEFYGPDPNKLLPALQAGRYAGSRLQRDYDQEVRSILALYEVNFAVFAGAWVPLGNLAVLGPHPELGFQLGFKKARMNYDLTLGFRTGSANRTYLARRIHAADTLEPTSHFFGGHVSLDFGYDLLQHAQHEVQAVGGLGYDGFDAFPSVREDPGQSASAGSLDLSMGAGYRFYLKPYTYLGFQLKYHWTDHSANHVVDFRGHPFTFRILFGGLGNLAKRAKLEWVQYRIRQ
;
A
#
# COMPACT_ATOMS: atom_id res chain seq x y z
N MET A 1 -7.77 73.95 28.61
CA MET A 1 -8.02 72.52 28.91
C MET A 1 -9.49 72.33 29.29
N PRO A 2 -10.36 71.94 28.33
CA PRO A 2 -11.73 71.53 28.65
C PRO A 2 -12.21 70.29 27.87
N ALA A 3 -13.41 69.83 28.28
CA ALA A 3 -14.40 69.05 27.53
C ALA A 3 -14.19 67.53 27.40
N ARG A 4 -15.03 66.76 28.12
CA ARG A 4 -15.79 65.58 27.60
C ARG A 4 -16.52 64.84 28.72
N ILE A 5 -17.69 65.32 29.16
CA ILE A 5 -18.68 64.46 29.85
C ILE A 5 -20.09 64.99 29.58
N VAL A 6 -20.68 64.70 28.41
CA VAL A 6 -22.15 64.55 28.22
C VAL A 6 -22.39 63.73 26.94
N HIS A 7 -22.34 62.39 26.99
CA HIS A 7 -22.88 61.52 25.91
C HIS A 7 -22.96 60.02 26.26
N LYS A 8 -23.47 59.66 27.45
CA LYS A 8 -23.69 58.22 27.79
C LYS A 8 -24.99 57.91 28.53
N ALA A 9 -26.01 58.78 28.47
CA ALA A 9 -27.29 58.52 29.14
C ALA A 9 -28.50 58.30 28.20
N ALA A 10 -28.33 58.40 26.88
CA ALA A 10 -29.45 58.30 25.92
C ALA A 10 -29.48 57.03 25.05
N VAL A 11 -28.49 56.14 25.14
CA VAL A 11 -28.43 54.91 24.30
C VAL A 11 -28.91 53.65 25.05
N ILE A 12 -28.92 53.66 26.39
CA ILE A 12 -29.30 52.47 27.17
C ILE A 12 -30.83 52.35 27.34
N ALA A 13 -31.59 53.43 27.18
CA ALA A 13 -33.06 53.38 27.27
C ALA A 13 -33.76 52.93 25.97
N ALA A 14 -33.07 52.93 24.82
CA ALA A 14 -33.63 52.49 23.55
C ALA A 14 -33.38 51.00 23.23
N LEU A 15 -32.46 50.33 23.95
CA LEU A 15 -32.20 48.89 23.79
C LEU A 15 -33.06 48.00 24.69
N SER A 16 -33.65 48.53 25.76
CA SER A 16 -34.49 47.76 26.70
C SER A 16 -35.96 47.70 26.28
N ALA A 17 -36.38 48.46 25.27
CA ALA A 17 -37.73 48.42 24.71
C ALA A 17 -37.89 47.54 23.46
N LEU A 18 -36.80 46.90 22.98
CA LEU A 18 -36.82 46.01 21.82
C LEU A 18 -36.69 44.51 22.14
N VAL A 19 -36.80 44.13 23.42
CA VAL A 19 -36.60 42.73 23.89
C VAL A 19 -37.89 42.11 24.47
N ALA A 20 -39.01 42.82 24.50
CA ALA A 20 -40.22 42.38 25.20
C ALA A 20 -41.43 42.01 24.31
N THR A 21 -41.26 41.78 23.00
CA THR A 21 -42.34 41.27 22.12
C THR A 21 -41.84 40.32 21.03
N GLY A 22 -40.96 39.38 21.38
CA GLY A 22 -40.64 38.28 20.48
C GLY A 22 -40.18 36.99 21.15
N PRO A 23 -41.07 36.24 21.83
CA PRO A 23 -40.75 34.83 22.05
C PRO A 23 -42.00 33.96 21.98
N VAL A 24 -42.52 33.66 20.78
CA VAL A 24 -43.39 32.48 20.59
C VAL A 24 -43.19 31.85 19.20
N HIS A 25 -42.98 32.64 18.15
CA HIS A 25 -42.93 32.09 16.78
C HIS A 25 -41.57 31.43 16.41
N GLY A 26 -40.45 31.83 17.03
CA GLY A 26 -39.12 31.25 16.75
C GLY A 26 -38.87 29.89 17.41
N GLN A 27 -39.39 29.67 18.62
CA GLN A 27 -39.29 28.38 19.32
C GLN A 27 -40.16 27.32 18.65
N HIS A 28 -41.41 27.65 18.27
CA HIS A 28 -42.27 26.72 17.52
C HIS A 28 -41.68 26.30 16.17
N ALA A 29 -40.98 27.20 15.46
CA ALA A 29 -40.29 26.84 14.22
C ALA A 29 -39.12 25.88 14.47
N MET A 30 -38.33 26.11 15.51
CA MET A 30 -37.21 25.23 15.87
C MET A 30 -37.69 23.86 16.38
N ASP A 31 -38.72 23.84 17.22
CA ASP A 31 -39.33 22.60 17.72
C ASP A 31 -39.93 21.79 16.56
N SER A 32 -40.56 22.44 15.58
CA SER A 32 -41.09 21.77 14.38
C SER A 32 -40.00 21.14 13.49
N LEU A 33 -38.80 21.71 13.48
CA LEU A 33 -37.64 21.16 12.78
C LEU A 33 -37.02 19.98 13.55
N LEU A 34 -37.08 20.01 14.89
CA LEU A 34 -36.60 18.93 15.76
C LEU A 34 -37.50 17.68 15.73
N VAL A 35 -38.80 17.84 15.47
CA VAL A 35 -39.74 16.70 15.31
C VAL A 35 -39.99 16.30 13.85
N ARG A 36 -39.30 16.92 12.89
CA ARG A 36 -39.48 16.59 11.48
C ARG A 36 -39.00 15.15 11.25
N PRO A 37 -39.85 14.25 10.73
CA PRO A 37 -39.43 12.88 10.43
C PRO A 37 -38.31 12.92 9.38
N VAL A 38 -37.14 12.45 9.78
CA VAL A 38 -35.99 12.27 8.90
C VAL A 38 -36.06 10.85 8.37
N VAL A 39 -36.05 10.70 7.04
CA VAL A 39 -35.96 9.38 6.41
C VAL A 39 -34.63 8.76 6.81
N ARG A 40 -34.68 7.64 7.52
CA ARG A 40 -33.48 6.91 7.92
C ARG A 40 -33.23 5.72 6.98
N CYS A 41 -32.02 5.63 6.45
CA CYS A 41 -31.71 4.64 5.43
C CYS A 41 -31.62 3.19 5.92
N ASP A 42 -31.40 3.00 7.22
CA ASP A 42 -31.56 1.71 7.88
C ASP A 42 -33.01 1.24 7.78
N GLU A 43 -33.98 2.06 8.20
CA GLU A 43 -35.41 1.71 8.16
C GLU A 43 -35.92 1.48 6.73
N VAL A 44 -35.56 2.37 5.80
CA VAL A 44 -35.88 2.19 4.38
C VAL A 44 -35.30 0.89 3.84
N GLY A 45 -34.02 0.61 4.16
CA GLY A 45 -33.34 -0.59 3.70
C GLY A 45 -33.95 -1.88 4.23
N VAL A 46 -34.39 -1.91 5.49
CA VAL A 46 -35.12 -3.05 6.07
C VAL A 46 -36.41 -3.33 5.31
N ASN A 47 -37.27 -2.30 5.18
CA ASN A 47 -38.56 -2.44 4.53
C ASN A 47 -38.44 -2.80 3.04
N ALA A 48 -37.51 -2.14 2.33
CA ALA A 48 -37.27 -2.39 0.91
C ALA A 48 -36.78 -3.82 0.65
N ARG A 49 -35.89 -4.37 1.50
CA ARG A 49 -35.42 -5.76 1.40
C ARG A 49 -36.56 -6.77 1.56
N ALA A 50 -37.41 -6.56 2.57
CA ALA A 50 -38.55 -7.45 2.82
C ALA A 50 -39.56 -7.43 1.66
N LEU A 51 -39.92 -6.23 1.18
CA LEU A 51 -40.80 -6.07 0.03
C LEU A 51 -40.21 -6.68 -1.24
N PHE A 52 -38.93 -6.41 -1.52
CA PHE A 52 -38.22 -6.96 -2.67
C PHE A 52 -38.25 -8.49 -2.66
N ALA A 53 -37.86 -9.12 -1.55
CA ALA A 53 -37.87 -10.57 -1.41
C ALA A 53 -39.28 -11.16 -1.60
N GLY A 54 -40.31 -10.51 -1.03
CA GLY A 54 -41.70 -10.92 -1.18
C GLY A 54 -42.24 -10.82 -2.60
N TYR A 55 -41.85 -9.79 -3.37
CA TYR A 55 -42.26 -9.66 -4.77
C TYR A 55 -41.54 -10.65 -5.68
N VAL A 56 -40.21 -10.79 -5.53
CA VAL A 56 -39.41 -11.76 -6.30
C VAL A 56 -39.89 -13.18 -6.04
N GLY A 57 -40.14 -13.55 -4.77
CA GLY A 57 -40.62 -14.89 -4.41
C GLY A 57 -42.00 -15.24 -5.00
N ARG A 58 -42.81 -14.25 -5.39
CA ARG A 58 -44.09 -14.43 -6.08
C ARG A 58 -43.99 -14.33 -7.60
N GLY A 59 -42.79 -14.09 -8.15
CA GLY A 59 -42.57 -13.85 -9.57
C GLY A 59 -43.01 -12.45 -10.06
N ASP A 60 -43.36 -11.53 -9.15
CA ASP A 60 -43.76 -10.15 -9.50
C ASP A 60 -42.51 -9.25 -9.64
N LEU A 61 -41.79 -9.45 -10.75
CA LEU A 61 -40.51 -8.78 -10.99
C LEU A 61 -40.66 -7.27 -11.26
N ASP A 62 -41.86 -6.79 -11.60
CA ASP A 62 -42.11 -5.37 -11.88
C ASP A 62 -42.35 -4.58 -10.59
N SER A 63 -43.12 -5.14 -9.65
CA SER A 63 -43.19 -4.58 -8.30
C SER A 63 -41.84 -4.60 -7.60
N ALA A 64 -41.05 -5.67 -7.79
CA ALA A 64 -39.68 -5.73 -7.27
C ALA A 64 -38.80 -4.62 -7.86
N ALA A 65 -38.91 -4.35 -9.16
CA ALA A 65 -38.18 -3.25 -9.81
C ALA A 65 -38.60 -1.88 -9.25
N LEU A 66 -39.90 -1.65 -9.06
CA LEU A 66 -40.43 -0.40 -8.49
C LEU A 66 -39.91 -0.17 -7.06
N VAL A 67 -39.82 -1.22 -6.24
CA VAL A 67 -39.21 -1.13 -4.91
C VAL A 67 -37.75 -0.69 -4.99
N LEU A 68 -36.96 -1.25 -5.91
CA LEU A 68 -35.56 -0.86 -6.07
C LEU A 68 -35.38 0.57 -6.58
N ASP A 69 -36.23 1.02 -7.50
CA ASP A 69 -36.25 2.39 -7.99
C ASP A 69 -36.51 3.38 -6.84
N ARG A 70 -37.57 3.13 -6.08
CA ARG A 70 -37.91 3.94 -4.88
C ARG A 70 -36.83 3.90 -3.82
N TRP A 71 -36.24 2.72 -3.56
CA TRP A 71 -35.15 2.59 -2.61
C TRP A 71 -33.94 3.43 -3.05
N SER A 72 -33.56 3.39 -4.33
CA SER A 72 -32.43 4.16 -4.85
C SER A 72 -32.63 5.68 -4.72
N GLY A 73 -33.87 6.15 -4.90
CA GLY A 73 -34.20 7.57 -4.76
C GLY A 73 -34.17 8.08 -3.31
N LEU A 74 -34.40 7.20 -2.33
CA LEU A 74 -34.35 7.55 -0.91
C LEU A 74 -32.95 7.33 -0.31
N CYS A 75 -32.29 6.23 -0.66
CA CYS A 75 -31.04 5.77 -0.07
C CYS A 75 -30.12 5.15 -1.14
N PRO A 76 -29.46 6.00 -1.95
CA PRO A 76 -28.68 5.53 -3.08
C PRO A 76 -27.43 4.76 -2.64
N GLY A 77 -27.05 3.76 -3.46
CA GLY A 77 -25.69 3.21 -3.43
C GLY A 77 -25.34 2.35 -2.21
N SER A 78 -26.31 1.74 -1.52
CA SER A 78 -26.03 0.76 -0.47
C SER A 78 -25.73 -0.64 -1.06
N GLU A 79 -24.91 -1.45 -0.38
CA GLU A 79 -24.63 -2.84 -0.79
C GLU A 79 -25.91 -3.67 -0.92
N PRO A 80 -26.85 -3.66 0.05
CA PRO A 80 -28.04 -4.50 -0.06
C PRO A 80 -28.94 -4.10 -1.22
N TRP A 81 -28.99 -2.81 -1.56
CA TRP A 81 -29.68 -2.33 -2.76
C TRP A 81 -29.00 -2.84 -4.03
N GLN A 82 -27.68 -2.73 -4.15
CA GLN A 82 -26.98 -3.23 -5.34
C GLN A 82 -27.08 -4.73 -5.49
N ARG A 83 -26.93 -5.50 -4.41
CA ARG A 83 -27.18 -6.95 -4.42
C ARG A 83 -28.57 -7.24 -4.98
N SER A 84 -29.60 -6.61 -4.43
CA SER A 84 -30.99 -6.81 -4.87
C SER A 84 -31.18 -6.45 -6.35
N ARG A 85 -30.53 -5.38 -6.83
CA ARG A 85 -30.52 -5.00 -8.25
C ARG A 85 -29.88 -6.08 -9.13
N ILE A 86 -28.75 -6.66 -8.72
CA ILE A 86 -28.15 -7.79 -9.46
C ILE A 86 -29.06 -9.02 -9.45
N LEU A 87 -29.66 -9.37 -8.32
CA LEU A 87 -30.59 -10.50 -8.23
C LEU A 87 -31.81 -10.34 -9.14
N LEU A 88 -32.32 -9.11 -9.27
CA LEU A 88 -33.39 -8.80 -10.22
C LEU A 88 -32.93 -8.89 -11.67
N LEU A 89 -31.72 -8.43 -11.97
CA LEU A 89 -31.15 -8.54 -13.33
C LEU A 89 -30.93 -10.00 -13.73
N LEU A 90 -30.49 -10.86 -12.80
CA LEU A 90 -30.38 -12.31 -13.01
C LEU A 90 -31.75 -12.98 -13.24
N ALA A 91 -32.85 -12.36 -12.79
CA ALA A 91 -34.20 -12.86 -13.04
C ALA A 91 -34.75 -12.47 -14.43
N ARG A 92 -34.06 -11.58 -15.16
CA ARG A 92 -34.49 -11.03 -16.45
C ARG A 92 -33.52 -11.45 -17.56
N PRO A 93 -33.97 -11.57 -18.82
CA PRO A 93 -33.09 -11.82 -19.97
C PRO A 93 -32.30 -10.55 -20.35
N ALA A 94 -31.48 -10.04 -19.44
CA ALA A 94 -30.66 -8.85 -19.63
C ALA A 94 -29.18 -9.17 -19.36
N LEU A 95 -28.27 -8.53 -20.11
CA LEU A 95 -26.83 -8.68 -19.91
C LEU A 95 -26.40 -7.95 -18.64
N VAL A 96 -26.19 -8.71 -17.56
CA VAL A 96 -25.89 -8.17 -16.22
C VAL A 96 -24.59 -7.40 -16.21
N ASP A 97 -23.60 -7.89 -16.97
CA ASP A 97 -22.25 -7.32 -17.06
C ASP A 97 -22.24 -5.84 -17.47
N THR A 98 -23.14 -5.44 -18.37
CA THR A 98 -23.22 -4.03 -18.83
C THR A 98 -23.81 -3.09 -17.78
N ALA A 99 -24.64 -3.63 -16.89
CA ALA A 99 -25.39 -2.87 -15.90
C ALA A 99 -24.66 -2.72 -14.54
N LEU A 100 -23.46 -3.28 -14.39
CA LEU A 100 -22.67 -3.16 -13.16
C LEU A 100 -22.31 -1.69 -12.87
N PRO A 101 -22.34 -1.24 -11.61
CA PRO A 101 -21.86 0.10 -11.24
C PRO A 101 -20.32 0.16 -11.23
N GLU A 102 -19.73 1.36 -11.28
CA GLU A 102 -18.26 1.53 -11.25
C GLU A 102 -17.61 1.00 -9.95
N ASN A 103 -18.30 1.12 -8.82
CA ASN A 103 -17.83 0.67 -7.51
C ASN A 103 -18.28 -0.76 -7.16
N PHE A 104 -18.58 -1.59 -8.17
CA PHE A 104 -19.17 -2.92 -7.96
C PHE A 104 -18.29 -3.85 -7.09
N LEU A 105 -16.97 -3.82 -7.27
CA LEU A 105 -16.04 -4.63 -6.47
C LEU A 105 -16.17 -4.34 -4.97
N THR A 106 -16.52 -3.09 -4.61
CA THR A 106 -16.74 -2.70 -3.22
C THR A 106 -17.94 -3.38 -2.60
N TYR A 107 -19.02 -3.47 -3.37
CA TYR A 107 -20.22 -4.18 -2.94
C TYR A 107 -19.97 -5.69 -2.86
N LEU A 108 -19.24 -6.27 -3.81
CA LEU A 108 -18.85 -7.69 -3.74
C LEU A 108 -18.06 -7.98 -2.47
N ALA A 109 -17.02 -7.21 -2.17
CA ALA A 109 -16.22 -7.48 -0.97
C ALA A 109 -17.02 -7.32 0.32
N THR A 110 -17.93 -6.33 0.38
CA THR A 110 -18.84 -6.13 1.51
C THR A 110 -19.79 -7.33 1.66
N TYR A 111 -20.40 -7.79 0.57
CA TYR A 111 -21.24 -8.99 0.57
C TYR A 111 -20.48 -10.21 1.10
N ARG A 112 -19.30 -10.47 0.54
CA ARG A 112 -18.48 -11.63 0.88
C ARG A 112 -18.10 -11.62 2.36
N TYR A 113 -17.76 -10.45 2.90
CA TYR A 113 -17.51 -10.31 4.33
C TYR A 113 -18.73 -10.76 5.15
N LEU A 114 -19.91 -10.21 4.84
CA LEU A 114 -21.16 -10.56 5.53
C LEU A 114 -21.54 -12.04 5.38
N ALA A 115 -21.38 -12.60 4.19
CA ALA A 115 -21.72 -13.99 3.87
C ALA A 115 -20.80 -15.01 4.55
N ASN A 116 -19.58 -14.61 4.93
CA ASN A 116 -18.62 -15.45 5.64
C ASN A 116 -18.68 -15.30 7.18
N LEU A 117 -19.54 -14.42 7.71
CA LEU A 117 -19.76 -14.33 9.16
C LEU A 117 -20.49 -15.60 9.68
N PRO A 118 -20.26 -16.00 10.95
CA PRO A 118 -21.01 -17.09 11.56
C PRO A 118 -22.52 -16.81 11.51
N LYS A 119 -23.28 -17.69 10.87
CA LYS A 119 -24.71 -17.46 10.57
C LYS A 119 -25.54 -17.27 11.83
N GLU A 120 -25.21 -18.01 12.89
CA GLU A 120 -25.88 -17.96 14.18
C GLU A 120 -25.68 -16.60 14.86
N ALA A 121 -24.47 -16.04 14.78
CA ALA A 121 -24.16 -14.73 15.35
C ALA A 121 -24.90 -13.63 14.60
N VAL A 122 -24.91 -13.66 13.25
CA VAL A 122 -25.64 -12.68 12.45
C VAL A 122 -27.14 -12.77 12.70
N ALA A 123 -27.70 -13.98 12.81
CA ALA A 123 -29.12 -14.17 13.10
C ALA A 123 -29.54 -13.66 14.49
N ALA A 124 -28.65 -13.76 15.49
CA ALA A 124 -28.91 -13.26 16.84
C ALA A 124 -28.84 -11.72 16.92
N GLU A 125 -27.85 -11.10 16.27
CA GLU A 125 -27.63 -9.65 16.36
C GLU A 125 -28.43 -8.85 15.34
N ALA A 126 -28.65 -9.41 14.14
CA ALA A 126 -29.27 -8.73 13.01
C ALA A 126 -30.16 -9.69 12.18
N PRO A 127 -31.31 -10.13 12.73
CA PRO A 127 -32.17 -11.15 12.10
C PRO A 127 -32.62 -10.77 10.69
N GLU A 128 -32.90 -9.50 10.43
CA GLU A 128 -33.31 -9.00 9.11
C GLU A 128 -32.17 -9.08 8.09
N LEU A 129 -30.92 -8.87 8.52
CA LEU A 129 -29.75 -9.07 7.67
C LEU A 129 -29.57 -10.56 7.36
N ALA A 130 -29.69 -11.43 8.36
CA ALA A 130 -29.62 -12.88 8.17
C ALA A 130 -30.68 -13.39 7.19
N GLN A 131 -31.94 -12.94 7.32
CA GLN A 131 -33.01 -13.28 6.40
C GLN A 131 -32.72 -12.81 4.97
N ASN A 132 -32.17 -11.60 4.81
CA ASN A 132 -31.86 -11.09 3.48
C ASN A 132 -30.66 -11.78 2.81
N LEU A 133 -29.64 -12.18 3.58
CA LEU A 133 -28.55 -13.02 3.11
C LEU A 133 -29.06 -14.41 2.70
N ALA A 134 -29.92 -15.02 3.51
CA ALA A 134 -30.54 -16.32 3.22
C ALA A 134 -31.40 -16.26 1.94
N PHE A 135 -32.21 -15.22 1.78
CA PHE A 135 -32.98 -14.99 0.56
C PHE A 135 -32.07 -14.84 -0.66
N SER A 136 -31.02 -14.02 -0.57
CA SER A 136 -30.08 -13.79 -1.68
C SER A 136 -29.43 -15.09 -2.12
N SER A 137 -29.02 -15.91 -1.15
CA SER A 137 -28.41 -17.21 -1.41
C SER A 137 -29.37 -18.20 -2.06
N ALA A 138 -30.59 -18.33 -1.51
CA ALA A 138 -31.61 -19.22 -2.04
C ALA A 138 -32.03 -18.82 -3.46
N TRP A 139 -32.33 -17.54 -3.69
CA TRP A 139 -32.73 -17.04 -5.00
C TRP A 139 -31.64 -17.22 -6.05
N SER A 140 -30.40 -16.87 -5.72
CA SER A 140 -29.27 -17.03 -6.65
C SER A 140 -29.06 -18.49 -7.03
N THR A 141 -29.19 -19.41 -6.06
CA THR A 141 -29.10 -20.85 -6.30
C THR A 141 -30.22 -21.35 -7.22
N GLN A 142 -31.43 -20.80 -7.10
CA GLN A 142 -32.56 -21.15 -7.96
C GLN A 142 -32.37 -20.70 -9.42
N VAL A 143 -31.82 -19.50 -9.65
CA VAL A 143 -31.63 -18.97 -11.02
C VAL A 143 -30.34 -19.44 -11.69
N MET A 144 -29.34 -19.86 -10.91
CA MET A 144 -28.02 -20.30 -11.40
C MET A 144 -28.07 -21.33 -12.55
N PRO A 145 -28.94 -22.36 -12.55
CA PRO A 145 -29.04 -23.32 -13.64
C PRO A 145 -29.47 -22.73 -14.99
N GLY A 146 -30.04 -21.52 -14.98
CA GLY A 146 -30.40 -20.79 -16.20
C GLY A 146 -29.20 -20.21 -16.97
N PHE A 147 -28.00 -20.27 -16.40
CA PHE A 147 -26.79 -19.71 -16.99
C PHE A 147 -25.76 -20.79 -17.27
N SER A 148 -25.05 -20.66 -18.38
CA SER A 148 -23.95 -21.58 -18.70
C SER A 148 -22.70 -21.26 -17.84
N PRO A 149 -21.94 -22.28 -17.40
CA PRO A 149 -20.65 -22.06 -16.75
C PRO A 149 -19.73 -21.18 -17.61
N GLY A 150 -19.08 -20.19 -17.00
CA GLY A 150 -18.21 -19.24 -17.70
C GLY A 150 -18.89 -17.92 -18.10
N MET A 151 -20.23 -17.82 -17.99
CA MET A 151 -20.92 -16.54 -18.08
C MET A 151 -20.76 -15.71 -16.80
N VAL A 152 -20.76 -14.38 -16.92
CA VAL A 152 -20.73 -13.47 -15.76
C VAL A 152 -21.97 -13.69 -14.88
N GLU A 153 -23.12 -13.95 -15.49
CA GLU A 153 -24.38 -14.23 -14.79
C GLU A 153 -24.27 -15.49 -13.92
N HIS A 154 -23.70 -16.57 -14.44
CA HIS A 154 -23.43 -17.78 -13.66
C HIS A 154 -22.48 -17.47 -12.50
N ALA A 155 -21.43 -16.68 -12.75
CA ALA A 155 -20.44 -16.31 -11.74
C ALA A 155 -21.06 -15.49 -10.60
N LEU A 156 -21.95 -14.55 -10.92
CA LEU A 156 -22.66 -13.71 -9.95
C LEU A 156 -23.72 -14.50 -9.19
N ALA A 157 -24.44 -15.41 -9.87
CA ALA A 157 -25.37 -16.32 -9.21
C ALA A 157 -24.64 -17.28 -8.25
N GLU A 158 -23.47 -17.80 -8.63
CA GLU A 158 -22.63 -18.61 -7.75
C GLU A 158 -22.13 -17.79 -6.54
N PHE A 159 -21.68 -16.56 -6.79
CA PHE A 159 -21.16 -15.65 -5.78
C PHE A 159 -22.20 -15.26 -4.72
N TYR A 160 -23.41 -14.86 -5.15
CA TYR A 160 -24.48 -14.51 -4.21
C TYR A 160 -25.16 -15.75 -3.63
N GLY A 161 -24.99 -16.91 -4.26
CA GLY A 161 -25.60 -18.19 -3.91
C GLY A 161 -24.73 -19.07 -3.01
N PRO A 162 -24.24 -20.21 -3.53
CA PRO A 162 -23.59 -21.25 -2.75
C PRO A 162 -22.15 -20.95 -2.35
N ASP A 163 -21.42 -20.09 -3.08
CA ASP A 163 -19.98 -19.91 -2.85
C ASP A 163 -19.48 -18.47 -3.14
N PRO A 164 -19.55 -17.57 -2.14
CA PRO A 164 -19.09 -16.19 -2.28
C PRO A 164 -17.56 -16.06 -2.43
N ASN A 165 -16.79 -17.15 -2.33
CA ASN A 165 -15.33 -17.10 -2.34
C ASN A 165 -14.72 -17.48 -3.71
N LYS A 166 -15.51 -17.92 -4.69
CA LYS A 166 -15.01 -18.36 -6.00
C LYS A 166 -14.82 -17.26 -7.04
N LEU A 167 -15.61 -16.18 -6.97
CA LEU A 167 -15.63 -15.17 -8.02
C LEU A 167 -14.28 -14.46 -8.21
N LEU A 168 -13.67 -13.96 -7.13
CA LEU A 168 -12.43 -13.20 -7.25
C LEU A 168 -11.23 -14.06 -7.69
N PRO A 169 -11.04 -15.31 -7.20
CA PRO A 169 -10.04 -16.21 -7.78
C PRO A 169 -10.29 -16.51 -9.27
N ALA A 170 -11.54 -16.63 -9.71
CA ALA A 170 -11.88 -16.82 -11.11
C ALA A 170 -11.54 -15.58 -11.96
N LEU A 171 -11.76 -14.37 -11.43
CA LEU A 171 -11.32 -13.12 -12.05
C LEU A 171 -9.80 -13.01 -12.11
N GLN A 172 -9.07 -13.37 -11.05
CA GLN A 172 -7.60 -13.41 -11.08
C GLN A 172 -7.08 -14.37 -12.15
N ALA A 173 -7.76 -15.51 -12.35
CA ALA A 173 -7.43 -16.48 -13.39
C ALA A 173 -7.87 -16.07 -14.81
N GLY A 174 -8.47 -14.87 -14.99
CA GLY A 174 -8.88 -14.35 -16.29
C GLY A 174 -10.05 -15.09 -16.93
N ARG A 175 -10.86 -15.82 -16.16
CA ARG A 175 -11.94 -16.69 -16.70
C ARG A 175 -13.04 -15.92 -17.43
N TYR A 176 -13.18 -14.62 -17.17
CA TYR A 176 -14.21 -13.77 -17.75
C TYR A 176 -13.60 -12.70 -18.68
N ALA A 177 -12.49 -13.03 -19.36
CA ALA A 177 -11.82 -12.15 -20.30
C ALA A 177 -12.81 -11.52 -21.30
N GLY A 178 -12.73 -10.20 -21.49
CA GLY A 178 -13.62 -9.43 -22.36
C GLY A 178 -14.88 -8.88 -21.69
N SER A 179 -15.28 -9.40 -20.52
CA SER A 179 -16.35 -8.80 -19.72
C SER A 179 -15.95 -7.46 -19.10
N ARG A 180 -16.93 -6.62 -18.77
CA ARG A 180 -16.74 -5.42 -17.96
C ARG A 180 -16.25 -5.77 -16.56
N LEU A 181 -16.83 -6.80 -15.91
CA LEU A 181 -16.41 -7.23 -14.59
C LEU A 181 -14.91 -7.57 -14.52
N GLN A 182 -14.38 -8.27 -15.53
CA GLN A 182 -12.95 -8.57 -15.63
C GLN A 182 -12.12 -7.29 -15.82
N ARG A 183 -12.55 -6.36 -16.68
CA ARG A 183 -11.84 -5.10 -16.89
C ARG A 183 -11.76 -4.26 -15.61
N ASP A 184 -12.86 -4.17 -14.88
CA ASP A 184 -12.95 -3.40 -13.63
C ASP A 184 -12.05 -4.05 -12.56
N TYR A 185 -12.05 -5.39 -12.45
CA TYR A 185 -11.13 -6.13 -11.58
C TYR A 185 -9.66 -5.89 -11.94
N ASP A 186 -9.30 -6.05 -13.22
CA ASP A 186 -7.93 -5.86 -13.67
C ASP A 186 -7.46 -4.42 -13.48
N GLN A 187 -8.34 -3.44 -13.67
CA GLN A 187 -8.04 -2.04 -13.45
C GLN A 187 -7.78 -1.76 -11.97
N GLU A 188 -8.61 -2.29 -11.07
CA GLU A 188 -8.41 -2.15 -9.64
C GLU A 188 -7.10 -2.83 -9.20
N VAL A 189 -6.85 -4.06 -9.63
CA VAL A 189 -5.60 -4.76 -9.35
C VAL A 189 -4.38 -3.98 -9.86
N ARG A 190 -4.42 -3.46 -11.10
CA ARG A 190 -3.33 -2.63 -11.65
C ARG A 190 -3.10 -1.38 -10.81
N SER A 191 -4.18 -0.71 -10.37
CA SER A 191 -4.08 0.49 -9.53
C SER A 191 -3.40 0.18 -8.19
N ILE A 192 -3.74 -0.96 -7.59
CA ILE A 192 -3.16 -1.43 -6.33
C ILE A 192 -1.70 -1.87 -6.52
N LEU A 193 -1.39 -2.60 -7.60
CA LEU A 193 -0.03 -3.05 -7.91
C LEU A 193 0.93 -1.87 -8.19
N ALA A 194 0.42 -0.75 -8.70
CA ALA A 194 1.16 0.48 -8.94
C ALA A 194 1.54 1.26 -7.66
N LEU A 195 0.98 0.89 -6.49
CA LEU A 195 1.35 1.48 -5.21
C LEU A 195 2.80 1.15 -4.85
N TYR A 196 3.47 2.14 -4.26
CA TYR A 196 4.83 2.05 -3.74
C TYR A 196 4.93 0.97 -2.66
N GLU A 197 6.04 0.25 -2.62
CA GLU A 197 6.42 -0.67 -1.54
C GLU A 197 7.65 -0.12 -0.84
N VAL A 198 7.70 -0.20 0.49
CA VAL A 198 8.88 0.16 1.28
C VAL A 198 9.80 -1.06 1.33
N ASN A 199 11.09 -0.84 1.08
CA ASN A 199 12.15 -1.84 1.19
C ASN A 199 12.95 -1.59 2.47
N PHE A 200 13.22 -2.66 3.21
CA PHE A 200 14.20 -2.67 4.29
C PHE A 200 14.98 -3.98 4.22
N ALA A 201 16.31 -3.93 4.25
CA ALA A 201 17.13 -5.13 4.25
C ALA A 201 18.34 -4.95 5.15
N VAL A 202 18.79 -6.05 5.75
CA VAL A 202 20.14 -6.17 6.32
C VAL A 202 20.97 -7.02 5.37
N PHE A 203 22.27 -6.78 5.34
CA PHE A 203 23.17 -7.56 4.50
C PHE A 203 24.50 -7.87 5.18
N ALA A 204 25.10 -8.96 4.71
CA ALA A 204 26.45 -9.36 5.02
C ALA A 204 27.16 -9.77 3.74
N GLY A 205 28.47 -9.54 3.66
CA GLY A 205 29.19 -9.71 2.41
C GLY A 205 30.70 -9.54 2.55
N ALA A 206 31.33 -9.36 1.39
CA ALA A 206 32.74 -9.07 1.29
C ALA A 206 32.96 -7.91 0.30
N TRP A 207 33.85 -7.00 0.68
CA TRP A 207 34.42 -5.98 -0.17
C TRP A 207 35.82 -6.43 -0.59
N VAL A 208 36.04 -6.55 -1.89
CA VAL A 208 37.28 -7.09 -2.48
C VAL A 208 37.93 -5.98 -3.29
N PRO A 209 38.98 -5.32 -2.77
CA PRO A 209 39.66 -4.26 -3.49
C PRO A 209 40.55 -4.81 -4.61
N LEU A 210 40.62 -4.04 -5.69
CA LEU A 210 41.45 -4.31 -6.86
C LEU A 210 42.28 -3.07 -7.24
N GLY A 211 43.29 -3.27 -8.09
CA GLY A 211 44.23 -2.21 -8.46
C GLY A 211 45.11 -1.79 -7.27
N ASN A 212 45.33 -0.49 -7.09
CA ASN A 212 46.20 0.00 -6.02
C ASN A 212 45.57 -0.19 -4.63
N LEU A 213 44.23 -0.32 -4.55
CA LEU A 213 43.54 -0.66 -3.30
C LEU A 213 43.78 -2.10 -2.85
N ALA A 214 44.30 -3.00 -3.69
CA ALA A 214 44.48 -4.41 -3.36
C ALA A 214 45.42 -4.66 -2.16
N VAL A 215 46.23 -3.66 -1.77
CA VAL A 215 47.06 -3.69 -0.55
C VAL A 215 46.21 -3.86 0.72
N LEU A 216 44.99 -3.33 0.72
CA LEU A 216 44.04 -3.45 1.83
C LEU A 216 43.52 -4.89 1.94
N GLY A 217 43.36 -5.59 0.83
CA GLY A 217 42.85 -6.96 0.78
C GLY A 217 41.34 -7.05 1.08
N PRO A 218 40.76 -8.27 1.01
CA PRO A 218 39.33 -8.46 1.22
C PRO A 218 38.89 -8.15 2.65
N HIS A 219 37.79 -7.43 2.79
CA HIS A 219 37.19 -7.11 4.09
C HIS A 219 35.75 -7.62 4.18
N PRO A 220 35.34 -8.20 5.33
CA PRO A 220 33.93 -8.44 5.59
C PRO A 220 33.16 -7.12 5.58
N GLU A 221 31.97 -7.13 4.99
CA GLU A 221 31.07 -6.00 4.92
C GLU A 221 29.72 -6.34 5.56
N LEU A 222 29.23 -5.45 6.43
CA LEU A 222 27.92 -5.58 7.07
C LEU A 222 27.16 -4.27 6.93
N GLY A 223 25.84 -4.32 6.80
CA GLY A 223 25.07 -3.10 6.64
C GLY A 223 23.58 -3.29 6.48
N PHE A 224 22.91 -2.23 6.06
CA PHE A 224 21.48 -2.23 5.78
C PHE A 224 21.12 -1.34 4.60
N GLN A 225 19.91 -1.57 4.08
CA GLN A 225 19.29 -0.82 3.00
C GLN A 225 17.90 -0.36 3.45
N LEU A 226 17.56 0.88 3.14
CA LEU A 226 16.23 1.44 3.32
C LEU A 226 15.82 2.13 2.03
N GLY A 227 14.63 1.82 1.52
CA GLY A 227 14.23 2.35 0.23
C GLY A 227 12.77 2.15 -0.11
N PHE A 228 12.46 2.35 -1.37
CA PHE A 228 11.13 2.10 -1.91
C PHE A 228 11.21 1.55 -3.34
N LYS A 229 10.19 0.75 -3.68
CA LYS A 229 9.98 0.19 -5.01
C LYS A 229 8.69 0.72 -5.61
N LYS A 230 8.73 1.10 -6.88
CA LYS A 230 7.55 1.41 -7.68
C LYS A 230 7.63 0.65 -9.00
N ALA A 231 6.65 -0.22 -9.24
CA ALA A 231 6.66 -1.12 -10.40
C ALA A 231 8.02 -1.87 -10.47
N ARG A 232 8.79 -1.65 -11.54
CA ARG A 232 10.10 -2.31 -11.77
C ARG A 232 11.30 -1.51 -11.24
N MET A 233 11.09 -0.31 -10.69
CA MET A 233 12.16 0.56 -10.18
C MET A 233 12.30 0.42 -8.67
N ASN A 234 13.54 0.34 -8.19
CA ASN A 234 13.92 0.34 -6.78
C ASN A 234 14.86 1.52 -6.51
N TYR A 235 14.70 2.16 -5.36
CA TYR A 235 15.50 3.28 -4.89
C TYR A 235 15.88 3.00 -3.44
N ASP A 236 17.14 2.73 -3.18
CA ASP A 236 17.60 2.25 -1.88
C ASP A 236 18.74 3.14 -1.37
N LEU A 237 18.63 3.65 -0.15
CA LEU A 237 19.75 4.18 0.61
C LEU A 237 20.47 3.01 1.28
N THR A 238 21.73 2.79 0.94
CA THR A 238 22.58 1.72 1.47
C THR A 238 23.61 2.31 2.42
N LEU A 239 23.76 1.72 3.61
CA LEU A 239 24.86 1.99 4.54
C LEU A 239 25.60 0.68 4.80
N GLY A 240 26.92 0.69 4.59
CA GLY A 240 27.80 -0.45 4.78
C GLY A 240 29.02 -0.09 5.62
N PHE A 241 29.47 -1.05 6.42
CA PHE A 241 30.65 -0.97 7.26
C PHE A 241 31.59 -2.13 6.95
N ARG A 242 32.89 -1.86 6.96
CA ARG A 242 33.94 -2.83 6.65
C ARG A 242 34.93 -2.86 7.81
N THR A 243 35.21 -4.04 8.32
CA THR A 243 36.05 -4.20 9.52
C THR A 243 37.26 -5.08 9.23
N GLY A 244 38.22 -5.09 10.15
CA GLY A 244 39.42 -5.92 10.08
C GLY A 244 40.70 -5.09 10.03
N SER A 245 41.75 -5.66 9.48
CA SER A 245 43.02 -4.98 9.24
C SER A 245 43.42 -5.17 7.79
N ALA A 246 44.15 -4.21 7.25
CA ALA A 246 44.68 -4.35 5.90
C ALA A 246 45.58 -5.60 5.81
N ASN A 247 45.50 -6.30 4.69
CA ASN A 247 46.29 -7.51 4.44
C ASN A 247 47.80 -7.24 4.42
N ARG A 248 48.19 -6.02 4.05
CA ARG A 248 49.58 -5.56 4.08
C ARG A 248 49.66 -4.16 4.69
N THR A 249 50.77 -3.87 5.33
CA THR A 249 51.10 -2.51 5.76
C THR A 249 51.17 -1.58 4.55
N TYR A 250 50.57 -0.41 4.68
CA TYR A 250 50.54 0.62 3.66
C TYR A 250 50.90 1.98 4.25
N LEU A 251 51.22 2.95 3.39
CA LEU A 251 51.62 4.29 3.79
C LEU A 251 50.42 5.24 3.75
N ALA A 252 50.22 5.98 4.83
CA ALA A 252 49.18 7.00 4.94
C ALA A 252 49.73 8.28 5.59
N ARG A 253 49.10 9.42 5.28
CA ARG A 253 49.42 10.74 5.83
C ARG A 253 48.40 11.12 6.90
N ARG A 254 48.86 11.69 8.02
CA ARG A 254 47.95 12.29 9.01
C ARG A 254 47.52 13.68 8.56
N ILE A 255 46.30 14.07 8.92
CA ILE A 255 45.69 15.35 8.50
C ILE A 255 46.50 16.56 9.03
N HIS A 256 47.21 16.40 10.14
CA HIS A 256 47.94 17.48 10.83
C HIS A 256 49.45 17.21 11.00
N ALA A 257 49.97 16.12 10.44
CA ALA A 257 51.42 15.92 10.39
C ALA A 257 52.00 16.64 9.18
N ALA A 258 53.30 16.99 9.24
CA ALA A 258 54.06 17.37 8.05
C ALA A 258 53.90 16.31 6.94
N ASP A 259 54.36 16.59 5.72
CA ASP A 259 54.19 15.74 4.52
C ASP A 259 54.82 14.32 4.57
N THR A 260 55.06 13.81 5.78
CA THR A 260 55.53 12.48 6.13
C THR A 260 54.46 11.42 5.96
N LEU A 261 54.82 10.36 5.24
CA LEU A 261 54.05 9.13 5.14
C LEU A 261 54.41 8.20 6.30
N GLU A 262 53.39 7.69 6.99
CA GLU A 262 53.53 6.75 8.09
C GLU A 262 52.98 5.37 7.72
N PRO A 263 53.66 4.27 8.10
CA PRO A 263 53.15 2.92 7.89
C PRO A 263 51.98 2.60 8.83
N THR A 264 50.93 1.99 8.30
CA THR A 264 49.75 1.52 9.04
C THR A 264 49.19 0.24 8.43
N SER A 265 48.53 -0.56 9.25
CA SER A 265 47.68 -1.69 8.81
C SER A 265 46.24 -1.53 9.31
N HIS A 266 45.92 -0.41 9.94
CA HIS A 266 44.57 -0.13 10.43
C HIS A 266 43.63 0.11 9.25
N PHE A 267 42.41 -0.41 9.38
CA PHE A 267 41.37 -0.24 8.38
C PHE A 267 40.00 -0.34 9.06
N PHE A 268 39.21 0.71 8.94
CA PHE A 268 37.79 0.67 9.23
C PHE A 268 37.07 1.44 8.15
N GLY A 269 36.31 0.74 7.30
CA GLY A 269 35.65 1.30 6.14
C GLY A 269 34.18 1.62 6.38
N GLY A 270 33.70 2.69 5.76
CA GLY A 270 32.29 3.08 5.71
C GLY A 270 31.89 3.42 4.28
N HIS A 271 30.67 3.09 3.92
CA HIS A 271 30.11 3.38 2.61
C HIS A 271 28.64 3.77 2.74
N VAL A 272 28.25 4.89 2.13
CA VAL A 272 26.86 5.33 2.02
C VAL A 272 26.53 5.59 0.55
N SER A 273 25.48 4.98 0.02
CA SER A 273 25.07 5.18 -1.39
C SER A 273 23.57 5.30 -1.57
N LEU A 274 23.19 6.05 -2.59
CA LEU A 274 21.86 5.97 -3.19
C LEU A 274 21.95 5.01 -4.38
N ASP A 275 21.26 3.90 -4.27
CA ASP A 275 21.20 2.83 -5.26
C ASP A 275 19.89 2.88 -6.05
N PHE A 276 20.00 2.62 -7.35
CA PHE A 276 18.91 2.56 -8.32
C PHE A 276 18.87 1.17 -8.93
N GLY A 277 17.77 0.46 -8.77
CA GLY A 277 17.57 -0.88 -9.31
C GLY A 277 16.46 -0.93 -10.36
N TYR A 278 16.68 -1.64 -11.46
CA TYR A 278 15.63 -1.98 -12.44
C TYR A 278 15.45 -3.50 -12.51
N ASP A 279 14.22 -3.98 -12.31
CA ASP A 279 13.88 -5.39 -12.44
C ASP A 279 13.86 -5.81 -13.92
N LEU A 280 14.93 -6.49 -14.36
CA LEU A 280 15.04 -7.05 -15.71
C LEU A 280 14.03 -8.18 -15.91
N LEU A 281 13.94 -9.07 -14.92
CA LEU A 281 13.04 -10.22 -14.89
C LEU A 281 12.30 -10.28 -13.56
N GLN A 282 10.99 -10.48 -13.62
CA GLN A 282 10.16 -10.75 -12.45
C GLN A 282 9.24 -11.91 -12.80
N HIS A 283 9.43 -13.06 -12.15
CA HIS A 283 8.65 -14.26 -12.39
C HIS A 283 8.42 -15.02 -11.10
N ALA A 284 7.16 -15.19 -10.71
CA ALA A 284 6.75 -15.81 -9.45
C ALA A 284 7.53 -15.22 -8.25
N GLN A 285 8.36 -16.02 -7.61
CA GLN A 285 9.17 -15.66 -6.44
C GLN A 285 10.57 -15.12 -6.80
N HIS A 286 10.88 -14.94 -8.08
CA HIS A 286 12.21 -14.59 -8.56
C HIS A 286 12.23 -13.19 -9.18
N GLU A 287 13.20 -12.38 -8.74
CA GLU A 287 13.49 -11.08 -9.35
C GLU A 287 14.98 -10.97 -9.67
N VAL A 288 15.31 -10.62 -10.92
CA VAL A 288 16.67 -10.32 -11.37
C VAL A 288 16.73 -8.83 -11.70
N GLN A 289 17.78 -8.15 -11.21
CA GLN A 289 17.88 -6.70 -11.21
C GLN A 289 19.21 -6.24 -11.80
N ALA A 290 19.16 -5.18 -12.60
CA ALA A 290 20.32 -4.33 -12.84
C ALA A 290 20.36 -3.28 -11.72
N VAL A 291 21.52 -3.04 -11.11
CA VAL A 291 21.67 -2.09 -10.00
C VAL A 291 22.80 -1.14 -10.31
N GLY A 292 22.56 0.16 -10.16
CA GLY A 292 23.58 1.21 -10.16
C GLY A 292 23.54 1.99 -8.86
N GLY A 293 24.60 2.71 -8.53
CA GLY A 293 24.63 3.51 -7.30
C GLY A 293 25.59 4.68 -7.39
N LEU A 294 25.27 5.73 -6.63
CA LEU A 294 26.11 6.90 -6.40
C LEU A 294 26.26 7.06 -4.90
N GLY A 295 27.49 7.18 -4.42
CA GLY A 295 27.75 7.19 -3.00
C GLY A 295 29.05 7.87 -2.62
N TYR A 296 29.37 7.71 -1.34
CA TYR A 296 30.62 8.10 -0.74
C TYR A 296 31.20 6.89 -0.02
N ASP A 297 32.46 6.61 -0.31
CA ASP A 297 33.23 5.50 0.21
C ASP A 297 34.45 6.03 0.96
N GLY A 298 34.73 5.51 2.14
CA GLY A 298 35.90 5.92 2.89
C GLY A 298 36.36 4.88 3.88
N PHE A 299 37.57 5.09 4.40
CA PHE A 299 38.12 4.27 5.47
C PHE A 299 39.11 5.05 6.32
N ASP A 300 39.20 4.66 7.58
CA ASP A 300 40.18 5.20 8.51
C ASP A 300 41.52 4.49 8.36
N ALA A 301 42.57 5.29 8.17
CA ALA A 301 43.96 4.82 8.14
C ALA A 301 44.62 4.84 9.52
N PHE A 302 44.12 5.68 10.42
CA PHE A 302 44.53 5.76 11.83
C PHE A 302 43.30 5.98 12.73
N PRO A 303 43.21 5.30 13.89
CA PRO A 303 42.09 5.45 14.80
C PRO A 303 42.05 6.85 15.43
N SER A 304 40.85 7.35 15.72
CA SER A 304 40.68 8.55 16.54
C SER A 304 40.96 8.21 18.01
N VAL A 305 42.17 8.48 18.50
CA VAL A 305 42.44 8.42 19.94
C VAL A 305 41.87 9.68 20.58
N ARG A 306 41.07 9.51 21.64
CA ARG A 306 40.31 10.58 22.32
C ARG A 306 41.18 11.70 22.92
N GLU A 307 42.49 11.47 23.04
CA GLU A 307 43.43 12.39 23.69
C GLU A 307 44.21 13.26 22.70
N ASP A 308 44.22 12.95 21.40
CA ASP A 308 45.00 13.72 20.42
C ASP A 308 44.30 13.80 19.05
N PRO A 309 43.44 14.81 18.82
CA PRO A 309 42.71 14.99 17.55
C PRO A 309 43.62 15.19 16.32
N GLY A 310 44.94 15.34 16.52
CA GLY A 310 45.94 15.37 15.45
C GLY A 310 46.27 14.00 14.82
N GLN A 311 45.81 12.90 15.40
CA GLN A 311 46.26 11.55 15.01
C GLN A 311 45.31 10.77 14.10
N SER A 312 44.05 11.16 13.92
CA SER A 312 43.18 10.43 12.97
C SER A 312 43.42 10.86 11.52
N ALA A 313 43.24 9.92 10.60
CA ALA A 313 43.18 10.24 9.17
C ALA A 313 42.22 9.29 8.47
N SER A 314 41.33 9.85 7.66
CA SER A 314 40.34 9.10 6.90
C SER A 314 40.52 9.37 5.42
N ALA A 315 40.65 8.32 4.63
CA ALA A 315 40.64 8.37 3.18
C ALA A 315 39.18 8.34 2.70
N GLY A 316 38.84 9.14 1.69
CA GLY A 316 37.47 9.30 1.24
C GLY A 316 37.38 9.55 -0.26
N SER A 317 36.33 9.05 -0.88
CA SER A 317 36.09 9.11 -2.33
C SER A 317 34.60 9.15 -2.64
N LEU A 318 34.25 9.80 -3.74
CA LEU A 318 32.99 9.51 -4.41
C LEU A 318 33.03 8.06 -4.94
N ASP A 319 31.89 7.39 -4.88
CA ASP A 319 31.73 6.02 -5.37
C ASP A 319 30.64 5.99 -6.44
N LEU A 320 31.04 5.57 -7.63
CA LEU A 320 30.10 5.14 -8.67
C LEU A 320 30.09 3.63 -8.67
N SER A 321 28.92 3.01 -8.65
CA SER A 321 28.81 1.55 -8.71
C SER A 321 27.80 1.06 -9.74
N MET A 322 28.07 -0.12 -10.30
CA MET A 322 27.12 -0.85 -11.13
C MET A 322 27.21 -2.35 -10.86
N GLY A 323 26.13 -3.07 -11.12
CA GLY A 323 26.07 -4.48 -10.78
C GLY A 323 24.75 -5.15 -11.09
N ALA A 324 24.59 -6.33 -10.50
CA ALA A 324 23.41 -7.15 -10.62
C ALA A 324 22.90 -7.56 -9.23
N GLY A 325 21.58 -7.69 -9.14
CA GLY A 325 20.88 -8.19 -7.97
C GLY A 325 19.99 -9.37 -8.33
N TYR A 326 19.80 -10.26 -7.38
CA TYR A 326 18.81 -11.32 -7.45
C TYR A 326 18.06 -11.38 -6.12
N ARG A 327 16.74 -11.48 -6.15
CA ARG A 327 15.88 -11.63 -4.96
C ARG A 327 15.02 -12.87 -5.12
N PHE A 328 15.00 -13.71 -4.09
CA PHE A 328 14.12 -14.86 -3.95
C PHE A 328 13.13 -14.62 -2.80
N TYR A 329 11.83 -14.55 -3.12
CA TYR A 329 10.78 -14.24 -2.16
C TYR A 329 10.31 -15.49 -1.41
N LEU A 330 10.73 -15.62 -0.15
CA LEU A 330 10.31 -16.69 0.77
C LEU A 330 8.83 -16.58 1.13
N LYS A 331 8.35 -15.33 1.22
CA LYS A 331 6.95 -14.95 1.42
C LYS A 331 6.65 -13.77 0.49
N PRO A 332 5.37 -13.41 0.26
CA PRO A 332 5.05 -12.29 -0.62
C PRO A 332 5.74 -10.98 -0.28
N TYR A 333 6.25 -10.79 0.95
CA TYR A 333 6.90 -9.55 1.39
C TYR A 333 8.28 -9.74 2.01
N THR A 334 8.84 -10.95 1.96
CA THR A 334 10.14 -11.27 2.60
C THR A 334 11.02 -11.98 1.59
N TYR A 335 12.27 -11.56 1.45
CA TYR A 335 13.18 -12.12 0.47
C TYR A 335 14.58 -12.41 1.03
N LEU A 336 15.23 -13.38 0.40
CA LEU A 336 16.68 -13.56 0.44
C LEU A 336 17.25 -13.00 -0.86
N GLY A 337 18.26 -12.14 -0.77
CA GLY A 337 18.86 -11.46 -1.91
C GLY A 337 20.33 -11.78 -2.06
N PHE A 338 20.82 -11.65 -3.28
CA PHE A 338 22.23 -11.68 -3.63
C PHE A 338 22.52 -10.45 -4.48
N GLN A 339 23.63 -9.76 -4.21
CA GLN A 339 24.03 -8.58 -4.95
C GLN A 339 25.54 -8.62 -5.22
N LEU A 340 25.89 -8.35 -6.48
CA LEU A 340 27.27 -8.19 -6.93
C LEU A 340 27.40 -6.80 -7.53
N LYS A 341 28.31 -5.97 -7.02
CA LYS A 341 28.61 -4.66 -7.60
C LYS A 341 30.09 -4.48 -7.86
N TYR A 342 30.39 -3.74 -8.90
CA TYR A 342 31.68 -3.17 -9.22
C TYR A 342 31.62 -1.68 -8.91
N HIS A 343 32.68 -1.16 -8.28
CA HIS A 343 32.77 0.21 -7.79
C HIS A 343 33.93 0.92 -8.48
N TRP A 344 33.84 2.24 -8.61
CA TRP A 344 34.93 3.11 -9.06
C TRP A 344 35.20 4.14 -7.97
N THR A 345 36.38 4.07 -7.36
CA THR A 345 36.78 4.98 -6.29
C THR A 345 38.20 5.53 -6.50
N ASP A 346 38.37 6.79 -6.11
CA ASP A 346 39.63 7.52 -6.07
C ASP A 346 39.82 8.15 -4.70
N HIS A 347 40.53 7.44 -3.82
CA HIS A 347 40.87 7.91 -2.48
C HIS A 347 42.11 8.82 -2.46
N SER A 348 42.68 9.17 -3.62
CA SER A 348 43.82 10.11 -3.70
C SER A 348 43.41 11.57 -3.47
N ALA A 349 42.12 11.87 -3.62
CA ALA A 349 41.59 13.24 -3.64
C ALA A 349 41.77 14.00 -2.32
N ASN A 350 41.88 13.30 -1.19
CA ASN A 350 42.06 13.94 0.13
C ASN A 350 43.48 13.81 0.71
N HIS A 351 44.44 13.34 -0.10
CA HIS A 351 45.88 13.27 0.21
C HIS A 351 46.28 12.42 1.44
N VAL A 352 45.35 11.65 2.03
CA VAL A 352 45.64 10.72 3.12
C VAL A 352 46.35 9.47 2.59
N VAL A 353 45.92 8.97 1.43
CA VAL A 353 46.54 7.86 0.70
C VAL A 353 46.58 8.21 -0.79
N ASP A 354 47.34 7.47 -1.58
CA ASP A 354 47.32 7.57 -3.05
C ASP A 354 46.77 6.28 -3.66
N PHE A 355 45.53 5.93 -3.29
CA PHE A 355 44.87 4.72 -3.77
C PHE A 355 43.71 5.03 -4.70
N ARG A 356 43.84 4.52 -5.92
CA ARG A 356 42.77 4.39 -6.90
C ARG A 356 42.47 2.93 -7.11
N GLY A 357 41.20 2.60 -7.22
CA GLY A 357 40.85 1.22 -7.46
C GLY A 357 39.39 1.04 -7.80
N HIS A 358 39.08 -0.23 -7.99
CA HIS A 358 37.78 -0.64 -8.48
C HIS A 358 37.29 -1.88 -7.74
N PRO A 359 36.87 -1.71 -6.48
CA PRO A 359 36.49 -2.85 -5.66
C PRO A 359 35.25 -3.56 -6.20
N PHE A 360 35.14 -4.84 -5.88
CA PHE A 360 33.89 -5.59 -5.99
C PHE A 360 33.25 -5.75 -4.61
N THR A 361 31.93 -5.73 -4.55
CA THR A 361 31.17 -6.18 -3.37
C THR A 361 30.31 -7.38 -3.73
N PHE A 362 30.37 -8.41 -2.89
CA PHE A 362 29.45 -9.54 -2.91
C PHE A 362 28.64 -9.49 -1.61
N ARG A 363 27.31 -9.42 -1.71
CA ARG A 363 26.41 -9.26 -0.57
C ARG A 363 25.29 -10.28 -0.62
N ILE A 364 24.98 -10.85 0.54
CA ILE A 364 23.77 -11.62 0.80
C ILE A 364 22.86 -10.72 1.64
N LEU A 365 21.61 -10.58 1.21
CA LEU A 365 20.62 -9.69 1.79
C LEU A 365 19.49 -10.50 2.39
N PHE A 366 18.99 -10.08 3.55
CA PHE A 366 17.73 -10.53 4.09
C PHE A 366 16.85 -9.32 4.33
N GLY A 367 15.71 -9.27 3.63
CA GLY A 367 14.91 -8.05 3.59
C GLY A 367 13.41 -8.28 3.46
N GLY A 368 12.68 -7.20 3.69
CA GLY A 368 11.26 -7.09 3.48
C GLY A 368 10.92 -6.01 2.47
N LEU A 369 9.96 -6.30 1.61
CA LEU A 369 9.41 -5.36 0.64
C LEU A 369 7.90 -5.38 0.73
N GLY A 370 7.27 -4.27 1.12
CA GLY A 370 5.82 -4.24 1.22
C GLY A 370 5.21 -2.88 1.53
N ASN A 371 3.88 -2.84 1.47
CA ASN A 371 3.06 -1.69 1.85
C ASN A 371 1.77 -2.24 2.48
N LEU A 372 1.46 -1.80 3.71
CA LEU A 372 0.30 -2.30 4.46
C LEU A 372 -1.02 -2.02 3.74
N ALA A 373 -1.19 -0.82 3.17
CA ALA A 373 -2.38 -0.47 2.41
C ALA A 373 -2.49 -1.30 1.12
N LYS A 374 -1.38 -1.49 0.39
CA LYS A 374 -1.32 -2.37 -0.79
C LYS A 374 -1.72 -3.80 -0.42
N ARG A 375 -1.18 -4.33 0.67
CA ARG A 375 -1.49 -5.67 1.18
C ARG A 375 -2.98 -5.82 1.50
N ALA A 376 -3.53 -4.90 2.29
CA ALA A 376 -4.94 -4.93 2.67
C ALA A 376 -5.86 -4.87 1.43
N LYS A 377 -5.54 -4.02 0.46
CA LYS A 377 -6.30 -3.93 -0.79
C LYS A 377 -6.22 -5.21 -1.64
N LEU A 378 -5.05 -5.83 -1.75
CA LEU A 378 -4.89 -7.08 -2.51
C LEU A 378 -5.57 -8.26 -1.83
N GLU A 379 -5.51 -8.33 -0.51
CA GLU A 379 -6.28 -9.32 0.27
C GLU A 379 -7.79 -9.12 0.07
N TRP A 380 -8.24 -7.87 0.04
CA TRP A 380 -9.63 -7.52 -0.22
C TRP A 380 -10.09 -7.98 -1.61
N VAL A 381 -9.29 -7.80 -2.66
CA VAL A 381 -9.57 -8.38 -4.00
C VAL A 381 -9.14 -9.85 -4.17
N GLN A 382 -8.69 -10.52 -3.10
CA GLN A 382 -8.15 -11.89 -3.12
C GLN A 382 -7.03 -12.13 -4.16
N TYR A 383 -6.29 -11.08 -4.51
CA TYR A 383 -5.21 -11.18 -5.48
C TYR A 383 -3.94 -11.75 -4.85
N ARG A 384 -3.44 -12.85 -5.41
CA ARG A 384 -2.20 -13.49 -4.98
C ARG A 384 -0.98 -12.93 -5.73
N ILE A 385 -0.08 -12.26 -5.02
CA ILE A 385 1.18 -11.73 -5.57
C ILE A 385 2.30 -12.78 -5.45
N ARG A 386 3.24 -12.80 -6.41
CA ARG A 386 4.51 -13.56 -6.34
C ARG A 386 4.28 -15.05 -6.05
N GLN A 387 3.29 -15.65 -6.71
CA GLN A 387 3.00 -17.09 -6.69
C GLN A 387 3.28 -17.71 -8.06
#